data_AF-A0A4Z2AZK6-F1
#
_entry.id   AF-A0A4Z2AZK6-F1
#
_cell.length_a   1.000
_cell.length_b   1.000
_cell.length_c   1.000
_cell.angle_alpha   90.00
_cell.angle_beta   90.00
_cell.angle_gamma   90.00
#
_symmetry.space_group_name_H-M   'P 1'
#
loop_
_entity.id
_entity.type
_entity.pdbx_description
1 polymer ?
#
loop_
_entity_poly.entity_id
_entity_poly.type
_entity_poly.pdbx_seq_one_letter_code
_entity_poly.pdbx_strand_id
1 'polypeptide(L)'
;MKLAVHLEDHYKVKINPNSMFDIQVKRIHEYKRQLLNCLHIITYYNRIKKEPNRQWTPRTIMIGGKAAPGYHTAKMIIRLITAIGEVVNNDPVVGDRLKVIFLENYRVTLAEKVIPAADLSEQISTAGTEASGTGNMKFMLNGALTIGTMDGANVEMAEEAGEGNLFIFGMRVDDVEALDKKGYHAEEYYNRLPELKQAIDQISGGFFSPKQPDLFKEIVNMLMHHDRFKVFADYEAYIKCQEDVNALYKNPKEWTKKVIYNIAGCGKFSSDRTIAQYAREIWGMEPTLEKLPSPDDIKV
;
A
#
# COMPACT_ATOMS: atom_id res chain seq x y z
N MET A 1 -5.98 -8.42 -17.82
CA MET A 1 -7.03 -9.46 -17.83
C MET A 1 -6.68 -10.73 -17.03
N LYS A 2 -5.45 -11.28 -17.10
CA LYS A 2 -5.09 -12.54 -16.40
C LYS A 2 -5.29 -12.52 -14.88
N LEU A 3 -4.96 -11.41 -14.21
CA LEU A 3 -5.13 -11.31 -12.74
C LEU A 3 -6.61 -11.24 -12.34
N ALA A 4 -7.43 -10.43 -13.01
CA ALA A 4 -8.86 -10.31 -12.70
C ALA A 4 -9.57 -11.67 -12.71
N VAL A 5 -9.39 -12.45 -13.77
CA VAL A 5 -9.95 -13.82 -13.87
C VAL A 5 -9.47 -14.71 -12.72
N HIS A 6 -8.16 -14.69 -12.44
CA HIS A 6 -7.59 -15.49 -11.34
C HIS A 6 -8.19 -15.13 -9.97
N LEU A 7 -8.42 -13.83 -9.73
CA LEU A 7 -9.02 -13.34 -8.49
C LEU A 7 -10.52 -13.65 -8.42
N GLU A 8 -11.28 -13.49 -9.50
CA GLU A 8 -12.69 -13.86 -9.57
C GLU A 8 -12.91 -15.34 -9.27
N ASP A 9 -12.07 -16.21 -9.85
CA ASP A 9 -12.11 -17.65 -9.62
C ASP A 9 -11.88 -18.02 -8.16
N HIS A 10 -10.94 -17.33 -7.48
CA HIS A 10 -10.53 -17.65 -6.12
C HIS A 10 -11.40 -17.00 -5.05
N TYR A 11 -11.70 -15.70 -5.18
CA TYR A 11 -12.38 -14.90 -4.17
C TYR A 11 -13.88 -14.73 -4.41
N LYS A 12 -14.39 -15.13 -5.59
CA LYS A 12 -15.81 -14.99 -5.97
C LYS A 12 -16.34 -13.55 -5.91
N VAL A 13 -15.44 -12.58 -6.06
CA VAL A 13 -15.76 -11.16 -6.17
C VAL A 13 -15.59 -10.75 -7.63
N LYS A 14 -16.62 -10.21 -8.27
CA LYS A 14 -16.54 -9.68 -9.64
C LYS A 14 -15.65 -8.43 -9.68
N ILE A 15 -14.66 -8.41 -10.56
CA ILE A 15 -13.64 -7.36 -10.66
C ILE A 15 -13.81 -6.62 -11.98
N ASN A 16 -13.82 -5.29 -11.90
CA ASN A 16 -13.75 -4.44 -13.09
C ASN A 16 -12.28 -4.34 -13.54
N PRO A 17 -11.88 -4.93 -14.68
CA PRO A 17 -10.48 -4.88 -15.14
C PRO A 17 -10.04 -3.49 -15.60
N ASN A 18 -10.96 -2.54 -15.75
CA ASN A 18 -10.67 -1.13 -16.06
C ASN A 18 -10.57 -0.26 -14.79
N SER A 19 -10.87 -0.83 -13.62
CA SER A 19 -10.63 -0.15 -12.35
C SER A 19 -9.12 -0.08 -12.09
N MET A 20 -8.70 0.97 -11.39
CA MET A 20 -7.33 1.08 -10.95
C MET A 20 -7.02 -0.03 -9.95
N PHE A 21 -6.01 -0.84 -10.24
CA PHE A 21 -5.51 -1.86 -9.34
C PHE A 21 -4.54 -1.23 -8.35
N ASP A 22 -5.06 -0.98 -7.15
CA ASP A 22 -4.37 -0.34 -6.04
C ASP A 22 -3.88 -1.41 -5.06
N ILE A 23 -2.57 -1.54 -4.92
CA ILE A 23 -1.97 -2.73 -4.32
C ILE A 23 -1.05 -2.39 -3.15
N GLN A 24 -1.36 -2.97 -1.99
CA GLN A 24 -0.52 -2.96 -0.79
C GLN A 24 -0.13 -4.38 -0.38
N VAL A 25 0.98 -4.88 -0.93
CA VAL A 25 1.48 -6.23 -0.64
C VAL A 25 2.81 -6.21 0.10
N LYS A 26 2.77 -6.58 1.38
CA LYS A 26 3.92 -6.62 2.30
C LYS A 26 3.52 -7.35 3.57
N ARG A 27 4.48 -7.61 4.47
CA ARG A 27 4.16 -8.14 5.81
C ARG A 27 3.10 -7.27 6.47
N ILE A 28 2.16 -7.88 7.19
CA ILE A 28 1.16 -7.11 7.95
C ILE A 28 1.81 -6.66 9.24
N HIS A 29 1.94 -5.35 9.41
CA HIS A 29 2.60 -4.73 10.55
C HIS A 29 2.08 -3.31 10.72
N GLU A 30 1.91 -2.85 11.95
CA GLU A 30 1.41 -1.51 12.26
C GLU A 30 2.20 -0.38 11.55
N TYR A 31 3.54 -0.41 11.51
CA TYR A 31 4.35 0.62 10.82
C TYR A 31 4.18 0.62 9.29
N LYS A 32 3.70 -0.47 8.70
CA LYS A 32 3.41 -0.57 7.26
C LYS A 32 2.04 0.01 6.92
N ARG A 33 1.28 0.41 7.94
CA ARG A 33 0.06 1.20 7.90
C ARG A 33 -1.01 0.69 6.94
N GLN A 34 -1.24 -0.63 6.91
CA GLN A 34 -2.47 -1.16 6.28
C GLN A 34 -3.74 -0.54 6.90
N LEU A 35 -3.68 -0.11 8.17
CA LEU A 35 -4.76 0.65 8.80
C LEU A 35 -5.02 2.00 8.14
N LEU A 36 -3.98 2.73 7.71
CA LEU A 36 -4.15 3.99 6.98
C LEU A 36 -4.89 3.75 5.64
N ASN A 37 -4.55 2.65 4.95
CA ASN A 37 -5.27 2.23 3.75
C ASN A 37 -6.73 1.84 4.06
N CYS A 38 -6.99 1.12 5.16
CA CYS A 38 -8.36 0.86 5.62
C CYS A 38 -9.18 2.14 5.80
N LEU A 39 -8.59 3.18 6.41
CA LEU A 39 -9.29 4.47 6.58
C LEU A 39 -9.59 5.14 5.24
N HIS A 40 -8.68 5.05 4.27
CA HIS A 40 -8.94 5.50 2.89
C HIS A 40 -10.07 4.72 2.23
N ILE A 41 -10.08 3.39 2.31
CA ILE A 41 -11.15 2.54 1.78
C ILE A 41 -12.51 2.97 2.33
N ILE A 42 -12.61 3.15 3.65
CA ILE A 42 -13.85 3.54 4.33
C ILE A 42 -14.27 4.95 3.92
N THR A 43 -13.32 5.87 3.82
CA THR A 43 -13.57 7.25 3.35
C THR A 43 -14.13 7.24 1.93
N TYR A 44 -13.49 6.50 1.02
CA TYR A 44 -13.93 6.40 -0.37
C TYR A 44 -15.31 5.73 -0.48
N TYR A 45 -15.56 4.67 0.29
CA TYR A 45 -16.87 4.04 0.42
C TYR A 45 -17.96 5.03 0.86
N ASN A 46 -17.72 5.80 1.92
CA ASN A 46 -18.67 6.79 2.43
C ASN A 46 -18.94 7.90 1.40
N ARG A 47 -17.90 8.37 0.72
CA ARG A 47 -18.03 9.36 -0.36
C ARG A 47 -18.88 8.85 -1.52
N ILE A 48 -18.65 7.61 -1.98
CA ILE A 48 -19.48 6.98 -3.02
C ILE A 48 -20.95 6.92 -2.59
N LYS A 49 -21.22 6.53 -1.34
CA LYS A 49 -22.60 6.45 -0.83
C LYS A 49 -23.29 7.80 -0.68
N LYS A 50 -22.52 8.84 -0.36
CA LYS A 50 -23.03 10.20 -0.26
C LYS A 50 -23.37 10.78 -1.63
N GLU A 51 -22.56 10.49 -2.66
CA GLU A 51 -22.78 10.97 -4.03
C GLU A 51 -22.81 9.80 -5.03
N PRO A 52 -23.86 8.95 -5.01
CA PRO A 52 -23.91 7.73 -5.82
C PRO A 52 -24.05 7.99 -7.32
N ASN A 53 -24.32 9.22 -7.76
CA ASN A 53 -24.42 9.57 -9.18
C ASN A 53 -23.16 10.26 -9.71
N ARG A 54 -22.17 10.54 -8.85
CA ARG A 54 -20.89 11.14 -9.26
C ARG A 54 -20.05 10.12 -10.04
N GLN A 55 -19.27 10.61 -11.01
CA GLN A 55 -18.30 9.80 -11.74
C GLN A 55 -17.03 9.58 -10.92
N TRP A 56 -17.07 8.55 -10.08
CA TRP A 56 -15.95 8.05 -9.29
C TRP A 56 -14.93 7.32 -10.16
N THR A 57 -13.63 7.41 -9.81
CA THR A 57 -12.60 6.58 -10.44
C THR A 57 -12.76 5.14 -9.91
N PRO A 58 -13.10 4.14 -10.74
CA PRO A 58 -13.28 2.78 -10.24
C PRO A 58 -11.97 2.24 -9.69
N ARG A 59 -12.00 1.58 -8.53
CA ARG A 59 -10.79 1.07 -7.86
C ARG A 59 -10.99 -0.35 -7.33
N THR A 60 -10.01 -1.22 -7.56
CA THR A 60 -9.91 -2.52 -6.90
C THR A 60 -8.69 -2.50 -5.99
N ILE A 61 -8.94 -2.37 -4.69
CA ILE A 61 -7.91 -2.30 -3.66
C ILE A 61 -7.56 -3.72 -3.21
N MET A 62 -6.28 -4.06 -3.27
CA MET A 62 -5.76 -5.38 -2.93
C MET A 62 -4.70 -5.26 -1.83
N ILE A 63 -5.00 -5.79 -0.65
CA ILE A 63 -4.06 -5.84 0.46
C ILE A 63 -3.62 -7.28 0.66
N GLY A 64 -2.32 -7.55 0.67
CA GLY A 64 -1.80 -8.91 0.81
C GLY A 64 -0.61 -8.97 1.76
N GLY A 65 -0.54 -10.04 2.55
CA GLY A 65 0.53 -10.19 3.52
C GLY A 65 0.29 -11.30 4.52
N LYS A 66 1.27 -11.51 5.38
CA LYS A 66 1.18 -12.42 6.54
C LYS A 66 1.49 -11.64 7.81
N ALA A 67 0.76 -11.97 8.87
CA ALA A 67 1.07 -11.57 10.23
C ALA A 67 1.90 -12.68 10.91
N ALA A 68 2.78 -12.31 11.84
CA ALA A 68 3.46 -13.29 12.67
C ALA A 68 2.43 -14.00 13.59
N PRO A 69 2.63 -15.29 13.95
CA PRO A 69 1.61 -16.06 14.68
C PRO A 69 1.15 -15.43 16.01
N GLY A 70 2.10 -14.85 16.76
CA GLY A 70 1.84 -14.18 18.05
C GLY A 70 1.46 -12.71 17.94
N TYR A 71 1.43 -12.13 16.74
CA TYR A 71 1.16 -10.70 16.57
C TYR A 71 -0.35 -10.45 16.47
N HIS A 72 -1.00 -10.32 17.63
CA HIS A 72 -2.45 -10.16 17.74
C HIS A 72 -2.99 -8.97 16.92
N THR A 73 -2.42 -7.78 17.12
CA THR A 73 -2.85 -6.56 16.40
C THR A 73 -2.78 -6.73 14.89
N ALA A 74 -1.70 -7.30 14.37
CA ALA A 74 -1.57 -7.56 12.94
C ALA A 74 -2.63 -8.54 12.40
N LYS A 75 -3.01 -9.56 13.19
CA LYS A 75 -4.12 -10.47 12.83
C LYS A 75 -5.47 -9.74 12.86
N MET A 76 -5.67 -8.86 13.82
CA MET A 76 -6.87 -8.02 13.88
C MET A 76 -6.95 -7.04 12.70
N ILE A 77 -5.83 -6.50 12.23
CA ILE A 77 -5.77 -5.69 10.99
C ILE A 77 -6.23 -6.52 9.78
N ILE A 78 -5.76 -7.77 9.64
CA ILE A 78 -6.25 -8.69 8.59
C ILE A 78 -7.77 -8.89 8.73
N ARG A 79 -8.27 -9.12 9.95
CA ARG A 79 -9.71 -9.30 10.17
C ARG A 79 -10.51 -8.04 9.81
N LEU A 80 -9.99 -6.85 10.10
CA LEU A 80 -10.62 -5.60 9.72
C LEU A 80 -10.66 -5.42 8.20
N ILE A 81 -9.56 -5.69 7.49
CA ILE A 81 -9.52 -5.61 6.02
C ILE A 81 -10.57 -6.53 5.40
N THR A 82 -10.65 -7.78 5.87
CA THR A 82 -11.64 -8.75 5.34
C THR A 82 -13.07 -8.32 5.65
N ALA A 83 -13.34 -7.81 6.85
CA ALA A 83 -14.64 -7.29 7.25
C ALA A 83 -15.07 -6.05 6.42
N ILE A 84 -14.14 -5.13 6.15
CA ILE A 84 -14.39 -3.99 5.24
C ILE A 84 -14.74 -4.51 3.84
N GLY A 85 -13.99 -5.50 3.34
CA GLY A 85 -14.27 -6.12 2.04
C GLY A 85 -15.62 -6.82 1.97
N GLU A 86 -16.04 -7.52 3.03
CA GLU A 86 -17.37 -8.13 3.12
C GLU A 86 -18.49 -7.09 2.96
N VAL A 87 -18.37 -5.92 3.60
CA VAL A 87 -19.37 -4.85 3.47
C VAL A 87 -19.30 -4.17 2.10
N VAL A 88 -18.12 -3.71 1.69
CA VAL A 88 -17.92 -2.93 0.47
C VAL A 88 -18.29 -3.73 -0.78
N ASN A 89 -17.87 -4.99 -0.85
CA ASN A 89 -18.07 -5.79 -2.07
C ASN A 89 -19.52 -6.18 -2.31
N ASN A 90 -20.35 -6.19 -1.24
CA ASN A 90 -21.76 -6.58 -1.26
C ASN A 90 -22.73 -5.40 -1.24
N ASP A 91 -22.25 -4.14 -1.16
CA ASP A 91 -23.12 -2.97 -1.19
C ASP A 91 -23.52 -2.63 -2.64
N PRO A 92 -24.81 -2.76 -3.02
CA PRO A 92 -25.27 -2.48 -4.38
C PRO A 92 -25.14 -0.99 -4.75
N VAL A 93 -25.13 -0.09 -3.76
CA VAL A 93 -24.88 1.34 -3.99
C VAL A 93 -23.43 1.58 -4.40
N VAL A 94 -22.49 0.71 -4.03
CA VAL A 94 -21.09 0.82 -4.47
C VAL A 94 -20.92 0.20 -5.85
N GLY A 95 -21.45 -1.00 -6.07
CA GLY A 95 -21.37 -1.70 -7.35
C GLY A 95 -19.92 -2.05 -7.72
N ASP A 96 -19.49 -1.66 -8.91
CA ASP A 96 -18.15 -1.92 -9.47
C ASP A 96 -17.14 -0.78 -9.27
N ARG A 97 -17.55 0.30 -8.59
CA ARG A 97 -16.72 1.48 -8.34
C ARG A 97 -15.65 1.27 -7.28
N LEU A 98 -15.89 0.36 -6.33
CA LEU A 98 -14.93 0.01 -5.31
C LEU A 98 -15.04 -1.49 -5.00
N LYS A 99 -13.93 -2.19 -5.10
CA LYS A 99 -13.76 -3.56 -4.62
C LYS A 99 -12.55 -3.64 -3.69
N VAL A 100 -12.63 -4.50 -2.69
CA VAL A 100 -11.57 -4.70 -1.68
C VAL A 100 -11.30 -6.19 -1.54
N ILE A 101 -10.06 -6.61 -1.77
CA ILE A 101 -9.66 -8.01 -1.73
C ILE A 101 -8.47 -8.17 -0.81
N PHE A 102 -8.59 -9.07 0.17
CA PHE A 102 -7.42 -9.53 0.92
C PHE A 102 -6.76 -10.69 0.18
N LEU A 103 -5.51 -10.52 -0.24
CA LEU A 103 -4.76 -11.54 -0.97
C LEU A 103 -4.18 -12.57 -0.02
N GLU A 104 -4.89 -13.69 0.12
CA GLU A 104 -4.55 -14.79 1.01
C GLU A 104 -3.23 -15.47 0.64
N ASN A 105 -2.52 -15.94 1.66
CA ASN A 105 -1.25 -16.67 1.53
C ASN A 105 -0.25 -16.00 0.56
N TYR A 106 -0.13 -14.67 0.64
CA TYR A 106 0.78 -13.93 -0.24
C TYR A 106 2.20 -14.50 -0.19
N ARG A 107 2.72 -14.84 -1.37
CA ARG A 107 3.97 -15.54 -1.64
C ARG A 107 4.48 -15.17 -3.03
N VAL A 108 5.71 -15.57 -3.36
CA VAL A 108 6.38 -15.21 -4.62
C VAL A 108 5.52 -15.52 -5.85
N THR A 109 4.95 -16.72 -5.96
CA THR A 109 4.07 -17.10 -7.08
C THR A 109 2.85 -16.20 -7.24
N LEU A 110 2.29 -15.66 -6.14
CA LEU A 110 1.18 -14.71 -6.23
C LEU A 110 1.70 -13.31 -6.59
N ALA A 111 2.86 -12.92 -6.04
CA ALA A 111 3.53 -11.66 -6.37
C ALA A 111 3.81 -11.53 -7.87
N GLU A 112 4.25 -12.61 -8.53
CA GLU A 112 4.49 -12.66 -9.99
C GLU A 112 3.25 -12.33 -10.84
N LYS A 113 2.05 -12.57 -10.31
CA LYS A 113 0.79 -12.21 -10.98
C LYS A 113 0.31 -10.81 -10.62
N VAL A 114 0.54 -10.41 -9.37
CA VAL A 114 0.03 -9.17 -8.78
C VAL A 114 0.85 -7.97 -9.23
N ILE A 115 2.17 -8.07 -9.20
CA ILE A 115 3.07 -6.95 -9.48
C ILE A 115 2.90 -6.42 -10.91
N PRO A 116 2.86 -7.25 -11.97
CA PRO A 116 2.70 -6.75 -13.35
C PRO A 116 1.32 -6.19 -13.68
N ALA A 117 0.35 -6.33 -12.77
CA ALA A 117 -1.02 -5.89 -12.97
C ALA A 117 -1.37 -4.65 -12.13
N ALA A 118 -0.45 -4.16 -11.30
CA ALA A 118 -0.71 -3.00 -10.47
C ALA A 118 -0.63 -1.70 -11.26
N ASP A 119 -1.59 -0.82 -11.00
CA ASP A 119 -1.53 0.56 -11.45
C ASP A 119 -0.90 1.45 -10.37
N LEU A 120 -1.30 1.22 -9.11
CA LEU A 120 -0.83 1.99 -7.96
C LEU A 120 -0.17 1.07 -6.92
N SER A 121 0.97 1.50 -6.40
CA SER A 121 1.76 0.79 -5.40
C SER A 121 1.77 1.54 -4.08
N GLU A 122 1.22 0.94 -3.03
CA GLU A 122 1.10 1.53 -1.69
C GLU A 122 2.37 1.31 -0.86
N GLN A 123 3.16 2.38 -0.73
CA GLN A 123 4.44 2.42 -0.01
C GLN A 123 4.39 3.39 1.17
N ILE A 124 3.37 3.17 2.01
CA ILE A 124 2.90 4.13 3.01
C ILE A 124 3.43 3.86 4.42
N SER A 125 4.65 3.37 4.59
CA SER A 125 5.21 3.20 5.94
C SER A 125 5.38 4.57 6.64
N THR A 126 5.40 4.64 7.97
CA THR A 126 5.72 5.90 8.67
C THR A 126 7.15 6.31 8.33
N ALA A 127 7.39 7.59 8.04
CA ALA A 127 8.73 8.05 7.70
C ALA A 127 9.75 7.70 8.81
N GLY A 128 10.90 7.15 8.41
CA GLY A 128 11.97 6.69 9.31
C GLY A 128 11.82 5.24 9.79
N THR A 129 10.85 4.47 9.26
CA THR A 129 10.62 3.08 9.72
C THR A 129 10.96 2.01 8.70
N GLU A 130 10.93 2.32 7.41
CA GLU A 130 11.35 1.43 6.34
C GLU A 130 12.80 1.73 5.95
N ALA A 131 13.71 0.80 6.22
CA ALA A 131 15.13 0.99 5.88
C ALA A 131 15.39 1.03 4.36
N SER A 132 14.56 0.35 3.57
CA SER A 132 14.68 0.30 2.10
C SER A 132 13.32 -0.08 1.51
N GLY A 133 13.08 -1.38 1.35
CA GLY A 133 11.92 -1.92 0.65
C GLY A 133 12.29 -2.34 -0.76
N THR A 134 11.93 -3.57 -1.14
CA THR A 134 12.20 -4.11 -2.49
C THR A 134 10.92 -4.39 -3.27
N GLY A 135 9.75 -4.29 -2.61
CA GLY A 135 8.46 -4.41 -3.28
C GLY A 135 8.20 -3.22 -4.20
N ASN A 136 8.44 -2.01 -3.70
CA ASN A 136 8.36 -0.75 -4.45
C ASN A 136 9.19 -0.76 -5.74
N MET A 137 10.44 -1.25 -5.69
CA MET A 137 11.32 -1.39 -6.86
C MET A 137 10.70 -2.28 -7.95
N LYS A 138 10.08 -3.40 -7.54
CA LYS A 138 9.42 -4.33 -8.49
C LYS A 138 8.21 -3.69 -9.13
N PHE A 139 7.42 -2.94 -8.36
CA PHE A 139 6.25 -2.21 -8.85
C PHE A 139 6.65 -1.11 -9.83
N MET A 140 7.68 -0.32 -9.49
CA MET A 140 8.24 0.71 -10.36
C MET A 140 8.68 0.14 -11.71
N LEU A 141 9.46 -0.96 -11.69
CA LEU A 141 9.91 -1.66 -12.90
C LEU A 141 8.75 -2.19 -13.75
N ASN A 142 7.63 -2.58 -13.14
CA ASN A 142 6.46 -3.10 -13.83
C ASN A 142 5.43 -2.03 -14.19
N GLY A 143 5.75 -0.76 -13.98
CA GLY A 143 4.92 0.36 -14.42
C GLY A 143 3.78 0.76 -13.49
N ALA A 144 3.81 0.33 -12.23
CA ALA A 144 2.92 0.89 -11.21
C ALA A 144 3.49 2.21 -10.67
N LEU A 145 2.64 3.23 -10.55
CA LEU A 145 3.02 4.49 -9.89
C LEU A 145 3.01 4.30 -8.37
N THR A 146 3.96 4.94 -7.69
CA THR A 146 4.09 4.82 -6.24
C THR A 146 3.33 5.94 -5.55
N ILE A 147 2.46 5.58 -4.60
CA ILE A 147 1.98 6.48 -3.54
C ILE A 147 2.68 6.11 -2.24
N GLY A 148 3.33 7.06 -1.60
CA GLY A 148 4.18 6.73 -0.45
C GLY A 148 4.66 7.93 0.33
N THR A 149 5.22 7.63 1.49
CA THR A 149 5.99 8.59 2.29
C THR A 149 7.41 8.73 1.75
N MET A 150 8.06 9.82 2.13
CA MET A 150 9.49 10.02 1.85
C MET A 150 10.35 9.19 2.84
N ASP A 151 10.37 7.88 2.62
CA ASP A 151 11.02 6.88 3.47
C ASP A 151 11.66 5.75 2.67
N GLY A 152 12.73 5.16 3.21
CA GLY A 152 13.45 4.03 2.60
C GLY A 152 13.78 4.25 1.13
N ALA A 153 13.54 3.23 0.30
CA ALA A 153 13.84 3.29 -1.13
C ALA A 153 12.90 4.20 -1.94
N ASN A 154 11.81 4.73 -1.34
CA ASN A 154 10.99 5.73 -2.04
C ASN A 154 11.77 7.02 -2.30
N VAL A 155 12.73 7.36 -1.42
CA VAL A 155 13.63 8.50 -1.59
C VAL A 155 14.47 8.32 -2.84
N GLU A 156 15.18 7.19 -2.94
CA GLU A 156 15.99 6.86 -4.12
C GLU A 156 15.13 6.78 -5.38
N MET A 157 13.91 6.24 -5.31
CA MET A 157 13.00 6.18 -6.46
C MET A 157 12.58 7.58 -6.94
N ALA A 158 12.34 8.52 -6.02
CA ALA A 158 12.04 9.91 -6.35
C ALA A 158 13.26 10.63 -6.95
N GLU A 159 14.48 10.30 -6.52
CA GLU A 159 15.72 10.80 -7.13
C GLU A 159 15.89 10.31 -8.58
N GLU A 160 15.68 9.02 -8.83
CA GLU A 160 15.91 8.42 -10.15
C GLU A 160 14.80 8.73 -11.17
N ALA A 161 13.54 8.65 -10.76
CA ALA A 161 12.41 8.92 -11.66
C ALA A 161 11.98 10.40 -11.67
N GLY A 162 12.47 11.20 -10.73
CA GLY A 162 11.99 12.55 -10.44
C GLY A 162 10.76 12.55 -9.53
N GLU A 163 10.79 13.34 -8.46
CA GLU A 163 9.73 13.40 -7.43
C GLU A 163 8.34 13.67 -8.03
N GLY A 164 8.26 14.49 -9.07
CA GLY A 164 7.00 14.76 -9.78
C GLY A 164 6.38 13.55 -10.47
N ASN A 165 7.09 12.42 -10.59
CA ASN A 165 6.60 11.17 -11.18
C ASN A 165 6.16 10.14 -10.12
N LEU A 166 6.18 10.51 -8.84
CA LEU A 166 5.61 9.76 -7.72
C LEU A 166 4.51 10.57 -7.04
N PHE A 167 3.71 9.90 -6.21
CA PHE A 167 2.70 10.51 -5.35
C PHE A 167 3.21 10.51 -3.90
N ILE A 168 4.05 11.49 -3.57
CA ILE A 168 4.61 11.63 -2.22
C ILE A 168 3.65 12.39 -1.32
N PHE A 169 3.43 11.90 -0.09
CA PHE A 169 2.60 12.56 0.91
C PHE A 169 3.14 12.37 2.34
N GLY A 170 2.51 13.08 3.26
CA GLY A 170 2.69 12.90 4.69
C GLY A 170 3.94 13.58 5.24
N MET A 171 4.19 13.30 6.51
CA MET A 171 5.34 13.80 7.25
C MET A 171 6.66 13.21 6.74
N ARG A 172 7.72 14.03 6.78
CA ARG A 172 9.11 13.57 6.65
C ARG A 172 9.63 13.12 8.02
N VAL A 173 10.81 12.50 8.05
CA VAL A 173 11.44 12.00 9.29
C VAL A 173 11.53 13.09 10.36
N ASP A 174 12.02 14.27 10.00
CA ASP A 174 12.17 15.40 10.92
C ASP A 174 10.82 15.90 11.46
N ASP A 175 9.75 15.85 10.64
CA ASP A 175 8.40 16.22 11.06
C ASP A 175 7.84 15.23 12.09
N VAL A 176 8.10 13.92 11.90
CA VAL A 176 7.72 12.87 12.86
C VAL A 176 8.41 13.09 14.19
N GLU A 177 9.72 13.35 14.18
CA GLU A 177 10.48 13.64 15.40
C GLU A 177 10.00 14.91 16.10
N ALA A 178 9.71 15.97 15.34
CA ALA A 178 9.20 17.22 15.87
C ALA A 178 7.82 17.04 16.51
N LEU A 179 6.94 16.24 15.88
CA LEU A 179 5.62 15.91 16.41
C LEU A 179 5.71 15.10 17.71
N ASP A 180 6.63 14.14 17.78
CA ASP A 180 6.87 13.37 19.01
C ASP A 180 7.37 14.26 20.14
N LYS A 181 8.32 15.16 19.86
CA LYS A 181 8.85 16.13 20.85
C LYS A 181 7.77 17.12 21.34
N LYS A 182 6.84 17.51 20.46
CA LYS A 182 5.73 18.42 20.80
C LYS A 182 4.68 17.76 21.71
N GLY A 183 4.57 16.43 21.69
CA GLY A 183 3.48 15.69 22.32
C GLY A 183 2.35 15.45 21.33
N TYR A 184 2.29 14.23 20.80
CA TYR A 184 1.28 13.83 19.83
C TYR A 184 -0.02 13.37 20.51
N HIS A 185 -1.15 13.95 20.08
CA HIS A 185 -2.48 13.57 20.55
C HIS A 185 -3.39 13.24 19.35
N ALA A 186 -3.64 11.94 19.13
CA ALA A 186 -4.46 11.47 18.01
C ALA A 186 -5.91 11.99 18.07
N GLU A 187 -6.44 12.22 19.27
CA GLU A 187 -7.76 12.81 19.51
C GLU A 187 -7.96 14.16 18.81
N GLU A 188 -6.90 14.98 18.67
CA GLU A 188 -6.99 16.27 17.97
C GLU A 188 -7.38 16.08 16.51
N TYR A 189 -6.77 15.09 15.83
CA TYR A 189 -7.06 14.75 14.44
C TYR A 189 -8.45 14.13 14.30
N TYR A 190 -8.80 13.20 15.18
CA TYR A 190 -10.14 12.59 15.22
C TYR A 190 -11.24 13.65 15.37
N ASN A 191 -11.07 14.63 16.26
CA ASN A 191 -12.08 15.68 16.49
C ASN A 191 -12.12 16.72 15.35
N ARG A 192 -10.98 17.03 14.74
CA ARG A 192 -10.87 18.04 13.67
C ARG A 192 -11.33 17.54 12.31
N LEU A 193 -11.16 16.26 12.00
CA LEU A 193 -11.34 15.70 10.65
C LEU A 193 -12.64 14.88 10.56
N PRO A 194 -13.73 15.39 9.95
CA PRO A 194 -15.04 14.74 9.97
C PRO A 194 -15.07 13.35 9.32
N GLU A 195 -14.35 13.17 8.21
CA GLU A 195 -14.31 11.88 7.51
C GLU A 195 -13.48 10.83 8.26
N LEU A 196 -12.40 11.26 8.93
CA LEU A 196 -11.65 10.40 9.85
C LEU A 196 -12.54 9.96 11.01
N LYS A 197 -13.23 10.91 11.64
CA LYS A 197 -14.19 10.65 12.71
C LYS A 197 -15.23 9.63 12.28
N GLN A 198 -15.87 9.84 11.13
CA GLN A 198 -16.87 8.92 10.59
C GLN A 198 -16.30 7.51 10.39
N ALA A 199 -15.11 7.39 9.81
CA ALA A 199 -14.48 6.09 9.58
C ALA A 199 -14.18 5.35 10.89
N ILE A 200 -13.64 6.06 11.89
CA ILE A 200 -13.35 5.50 13.22
C ILE A 200 -14.64 5.13 13.96
N ASP A 201 -15.68 5.96 13.88
CA ASP A 201 -16.98 5.70 14.51
C ASP A 201 -17.66 4.49 13.87
N GLN A 202 -17.52 4.26 12.56
CA GLN A 202 -18.01 3.04 11.91
C GLN A 202 -17.26 1.79 12.37
N ILE A 203 -15.94 1.86 12.50
CA ILE A 203 -15.14 0.74 13.02
C ILE A 203 -15.53 0.45 14.48
N SER A 204 -15.62 1.48 15.31
CA SER A 204 -15.95 1.36 16.74
C SER A 204 -17.39 0.94 17.00
N GLY A 205 -18.32 1.38 16.15
CA GLY A 205 -19.76 1.13 16.29
C GLY A 205 -20.22 -0.23 15.76
N GLY A 206 -19.29 -1.09 15.31
CA GLY A 206 -19.61 -2.41 14.81
C GLY A 206 -20.19 -2.45 13.40
N PHE A 207 -20.07 -1.38 12.61
CA PHE A 207 -20.59 -1.33 11.23
C PHE A 207 -20.00 -2.46 10.36
N PHE A 208 -18.72 -2.76 10.55
CA PHE A 208 -18.01 -3.85 9.86
C PHE A 208 -18.09 -5.19 10.60
N SER A 209 -18.70 -5.24 11.78
CA SER A 209 -18.83 -6.48 12.58
C SER A 209 -20.16 -6.50 13.36
N PRO A 210 -21.33 -6.44 12.70
CA PRO A 210 -22.61 -6.25 13.39
C PRO A 210 -22.95 -7.36 14.39
N LYS A 211 -22.42 -8.58 14.19
CA LYS A 211 -22.59 -9.72 15.13
C LYS A 211 -21.68 -9.63 16.36
N GLN A 212 -20.60 -8.85 16.29
CA GLN A 212 -19.63 -8.62 17.36
C GLN A 212 -19.20 -7.15 17.29
N PRO A 213 -20.03 -6.19 17.74
CA PRO A 213 -19.76 -4.76 17.58
C PRO A 213 -18.43 -4.32 18.21
N ASP A 214 -18.01 -5.05 19.25
CA ASP A 214 -16.81 -4.77 20.03
C ASP A 214 -15.53 -5.35 19.41
N LEU A 215 -15.62 -6.10 18.31
CA LEU A 215 -14.51 -6.85 17.72
C LEU A 215 -13.28 -5.99 17.42
N PHE A 216 -13.48 -4.74 16.99
CA PHE A 216 -12.40 -3.84 16.58
C PHE A 216 -12.07 -2.75 17.61
N LYS A 217 -12.62 -2.83 18.83
CA LYS A 217 -12.35 -1.84 19.89
C LYS A 217 -10.87 -1.69 20.20
N GLU A 218 -10.10 -2.78 20.21
CA GLU A 218 -8.65 -2.72 20.46
C GLU A 218 -7.90 -1.94 19.38
N ILE A 219 -8.29 -2.10 18.10
CA ILE A 219 -7.70 -1.31 17.00
C ILE A 219 -8.01 0.17 17.20
N VAL A 220 -9.26 0.51 17.50
CA VAL A 220 -9.68 1.90 17.71
C VAL A 220 -8.96 2.50 18.90
N ASN A 221 -8.92 1.81 20.05
CA ASN A 221 -8.22 2.28 21.25
C ASN A 221 -6.72 2.47 20.99
N MET A 222 -6.08 1.56 20.26
CA MET A 222 -4.69 1.71 19.85
C MET A 222 -4.50 2.99 19.01
N LEU A 223 -5.37 3.24 18.03
CA LEU A 223 -5.28 4.44 17.20
C LEU A 223 -5.58 5.73 17.97
N MET A 224 -6.52 5.71 18.91
CA MET A 224 -6.93 6.89 19.68
C MET A 224 -5.90 7.28 20.75
N HIS A 225 -5.27 6.31 21.40
CA HIS A 225 -4.45 6.57 22.59
C HIS A 225 -2.96 6.30 22.38
N HIS A 226 -2.59 5.50 21.39
CA HIS A 226 -1.21 5.02 21.24
C HIS A 226 -0.61 5.24 19.87
N ASP A 227 -1.36 5.69 18.86
CA ASP A 227 -1.02 5.71 17.43
C ASP A 227 0.46 6.04 17.14
N ARG A 228 1.28 4.99 17.27
CA ARG A 228 2.74 5.08 17.30
C ARG A 228 3.27 5.44 15.93
N PHE A 229 2.52 5.06 14.91
CA PHE A 229 2.87 5.16 13.51
C PHE A 229 2.15 6.33 12.82
N LYS A 230 1.53 7.23 13.61
CA LYS A 230 0.96 8.49 13.16
C LYS A 230 -0.03 8.32 12.01
N VAL A 231 -0.84 7.26 12.09
CA VAL A 231 -1.90 6.96 11.14
C VAL A 231 -2.85 8.15 11.01
N PHE A 232 -3.25 8.77 12.13
CA PHE A 232 -4.18 9.92 12.06
C PHE A 232 -3.50 11.21 11.59
N ALA A 233 -2.22 11.40 11.94
CA ALA A 233 -1.50 12.59 11.51
C ALA A 233 -1.34 12.67 9.99
N ASP A 234 -1.03 11.53 9.36
CA ASP A 234 -0.85 11.46 7.89
C ASP A 234 -2.16 11.25 7.12
N TYR A 235 -3.28 10.99 7.80
CA TYR A 235 -4.57 10.67 7.15
C TYR A 235 -5.00 11.75 6.15
N GLU A 236 -5.03 13.02 6.55
CA GLU A 236 -5.50 14.11 5.70
C GLU A 236 -4.62 14.27 4.44
N ALA A 237 -3.30 14.19 4.59
CA ALA A 237 -2.35 14.26 3.49
C ALA A 237 -2.48 13.06 2.54
N TYR A 238 -2.69 11.86 3.10
CA TYR A 238 -2.91 10.65 2.31
C TYR A 238 -4.19 10.70 1.50
N ILE A 239 -5.31 11.11 2.10
CA ILE A 239 -6.60 11.26 1.40
C ILE A 239 -6.49 12.28 0.28
N LYS A 240 -5.82 13.42 0.51
CA LYS A 240 -5.59 14.43 -0.53
C LYS A 240 -4.76 13.87 -1.68
N CYS A 241 -3.67 13.16 -1.39
CA CYS A 241 -2.82 12.55 -2.40
C CYS A 241 -3.57 11.48 -3.21
N GLN A 242 -4.45 10.69 -2.58
CA GLN A 242 -5.32 9.75 -3.27
C GLN A 242 -6.32 10.43 -4.23
N GLU A 243 -6.75 11.66 -3.94
CA GLU A 243 -7.55 12.45 -4.88
C GLU A 243 -6.72 12.89 -6.11
N ASP A 244 -5.45 13.25 -5.92
CA ASP A 244 -4.54 13.54 -7.03
C ASP A 244 -4.29 12.30 -7.90
N VAL A 245 -4.16 11.12 -7.29
CA VAL A 245 -4.12 9.82 -7.99
C VAL A 245 -5.41 9.62 -8.79
N ASN A 246 -6.57 9.78 -8.16
CA ASN A 246 -7.89 9.61 -8.81
C ASN A 246 -8.03 10.54 -10.03
N ALA A 247 -7.56 11.78 -9.92
CA ALA A 247 -7.60 12.76 -10.99
C ALA A 247 -6.65 12.39 -12.14
N LEU A 248 -5.41 11.98 -11.83
CA LEU A 248 -4.44 11.61 -12.87
C LEU A 248 -4.84 10.34 -13.61
N TYR A 249 -5.41 9.34 -12.91
CA TYR A 249 -5.82 8.08 -13.55
C TYR A 249 -6.89 8.29 -14.63
N LYS A 250 -7.67 9.38 -14.55
CA LYS A 250 -8.62 9.79 -15.60
C LYS A 250 -7.95 10.40 -16.84
N ASN A 251 -6.64 10.63 -16.80
CA ASN A 251 -5.82 11.11 -17.92
C ASN A 251 -4.77 10.05 -18.30
N PRO A 252 -5.13 9.07 -19.15
CA PRO A 252 -4.25 7.96 -19.50
C PRO A 252 -2.91 8.41 -20.10
N LYS A 253 -2.90 9.51 -20.87
CA LYS A 253 -1.66 10.02 -21.49
C LYS A 253 -0.65 10.47 -20.45
N GLU A 254 -1.07 11.28 -19.49
CA GLU A 254 -0.17 11.77 -18.44
C GLU A 254 0.16 10.67 -17.43
N TRP A 255 -0.77 9.76 -17.13
CA TRP A 255 -0.49 8.56 -16.34
C TRP A 255 0.62 7.72 -16.98
N THR A 256 0.45 7.32 -18.24
CA THR A 256 1.44 6.53 -18.99
C THR A 256 2.78 7.23 -19.10
N LYS A 257 2.79 8.56 -19.26
CA LYS A 257 4.04 9.34 -19.26
C LYS A 257 4.81 9.18 -17.94
N LYS A 258 4.15 9.31 -16.78
CA LYS A 258 4.81 9.08 -15.48
C LYS A 258 5.28 7.64 -15.32
N VAL A 259 4.50 6.68 -15.82
CA VAL A 259 4.87 5.25 -15.82
C VAL A 259 6.17 5.02 -16.59
N ILE A 260 6.32 5.61 -17.78
CA ILE A 260 7.54 5.50 -18.59
C ILE A 260 8.76 6.07 -17.85
N TYR A 261 8.62 7.21 -17.16
CA TYR A 261 9.72 7.76 -16.35
C TYR A 261 10.12 6.82 -15.20
N ASN A 262 9.15 6.20 -14.53
CA ASN A 262 9.43 5.21 -13.47
C ASN A 262 10.17 3.99 -14.02
N ILE A 263 9.72 3.44 -15.16
CA ILE A 263 10.38 2.29 -15.79
C ILE A 263 11.80 2.68 -16.25
N ALA A 264 11.98 3.86 -16.86
CA ALA A 264 13.28 4.31 -17.33
C ALA A 264 14.27 4.58 -16.18
N GLY A 265 13.78 5.09 -15.04
CA GLY A 265 14.59 5.39 -13.85
C GLY A 265 14.91 4.18 -12.95
N CYS A 266 14.34 3.00 -13.20
CA CYS A 266 14.47 1.89 -12.24
C CYS A 266 15.81 1.12 -12.30
N GLY A 267 16.69 1.44 -13.25
CA GLY A 267 17.93 0.69 -13.50
C GLY A 267 18.85 0.54 -12.28
N LYS A 268 18.93 1.58 -11.43
CA LYS A 268 19.69 1.58 -10.16
C LYS A 268 19.29 0.45 -9.21
N PHE A 269 18.04 -0.01 -9.29
CA PHE A 269 17.48 -1.00 -8.38
C PHE A 269 17.70 -2.45 -8.83
N SER A 270 18.46 -2.68 -9.90
CA SER A 270 18.90 -4.03 -10.26
C SER A 270 19.77 -4.63 -9.15
N SER A 271 19.50 -5.89 -8.78
CA SER A 271 20.35 -6.63 -7.86
C SER A 271 21.77 -6.82 -8.38
N ASP A 272 21.96 -6.84 -9.71
CA ASP A 272 23.29 -6.97 -10.32
C ASP A 272 24.20 -5.81 -9.92
N ARG A 273 23.64 -4.59 -9.84
CA ARG A 273 24.35 -3.41 -9.34
C ARG A 273 24.75 -3.60 -7.88
N THR A 274 23.82 -4.03 -7.03
CA THR A 274 24.09 -4.27 -5.61
C THR A 274 25.16 -5.33 -5.40
N ILE A 275 25.07 -6.46 -6.11
CA ILE A 275 26.07 -7.54 -6.02
C ILE A 275 27.43 -7.07 -6.51
N ALA A 276 27.49 -6.34 -7.63
CA ALA A 276 28.75 -5.79 -8.13
C ALA A 276 29.40 -4.78 -7.16
N GLN A 277 28.59 -4.02 -6.42
CA GLN A 277 29.07 -3.09 -5.41
C GLN A 277 29.62 -3.84 -4.18
N TYR A 278 28.87 -4.81 -3.65
CA TYR A 278 29.33 -5.67 -2.55
C TYR A 278 30.62 -6.42 -2.90
N ALA A 279 30.71 -6.95 -4.13
CA ALA A 279 31.88 -7.62 -4.66
C ALA A 279 33.14 -6.74 -4.54
N ARG A 280 33.09 -5.52 -5.07
CA ARG A 280 34.24 -4.62 -5.07
C ARG A 280 34.55 -4.02 -3.70
N GLU A 281 33.54 -3.53 -2.99
CA GLU A 281 33.73 -2.69 -1.80
C GLU A 281 33.86 -3.49 -0.51
N ILE A 282 33.33 -4.72 -0.46
CA ILE A 282 33.28 -5.53 0.78
C ILE A 282 34.01 -6.86 0.60
N TRP A 283 33.74 -7.60 -0.48
CA TRP A 283 34.33 -8.93 -0.69
C TRP A 283 35.73 -8.87 -1.28
N GLY A 284 36.15 -7.72 -1.81
CA GLY A 284 37.47 -7.54 -2.43
C GLY A 284 37.65 -8.34 -3.73
N MET A 285 36.56 -8.52 -4.48
CA MET A 285 36.55 -9.25 -5.75
C MET A 285 36.03 -8.37 -6.89
N GLU A 286 36.62 -8.53 -8.08
CA GLU A 286 36.08 -7.93 -9.30
C GLU A 286 35.08 -8.90 -9.96
N PRO A 287 33.84 -8.46 -10.27
CA PRO A 287 32.91 -9.27 -11.03
C PRO A 287 33.50 -9.64 -12.39
N THR A 288 33.53 -10.94 -12.69
CA THR A 288 33.99 -11.46 -13.99
C THR A 288 32.84 -12.14 -14.72
N LEU A 289 32.90 -12.15 -16.05
CA LEU A 289 32.03 -12.98 -16.89
C LEU A 289 32.59 -14.40 -17.07
N GLU A 290 33.65 -14.74 -16.33
CA GLU A 290 34.27 -16.05 -16.41
C GLU A 290 33.31 -17.09 -15.84
N LYS A 291 32.99 -18.09 -16.65
CA LYS A 291 32.07 -19.15 -16.26
C LYS A 291 32.81 -20.11 -15.34
N LEU A 292 32.51 -20.08 -14.05
CA LEU A 292 32.97 -21.10 -13.12
C LEU A 292 32.34 -22.46 -13.47
N PRO A 293 33.06 -23.58 -13.31
CA PRO A 293 32.49 -24.92 -13.48
C PRO A 293 31.30 -25.10 -12.52
N SER A 294 30.28 -25.86 -12.95
CA SER A 294 29.17 -26.20 -12.05
C SER A 294 29.72 -26.95 -10.83
N PRO A 295 29.13 -26.81 -9.63
CA PRO A 295 29.45 -27.68 -8.49
C PRO A 295 29.31 -29.17 -8.81
N ASP A 296 28.43 -29.50 -9.78
CA ASP A 296 28.19 -30.85 -10.27
C ASP A 296 29.22 -31.29 -11.34
N ASP A 297 30.00 -30.36 -11.90
CA ASP A 297 31.09 -30.62 -12.85
C ASP A 297 32.37 -31.02 -12.09
N ILE A 298 32.27 -31.98 -11.16
CA ILE A 298 33.47 -32.60 -10.57
C ILE A 298 34.14 -33.43 -11.67
N LYS A 299 35.31 -32.97 -12.11
CA LYS A 299 36.21 -33.69 -13.00
C LYS A 299 36.53 -35.08 -12.43
N VAL A 300 36.15 -36.12 -13.17
CA VAL A 300 36.75 -37.45 -13.07
C VAL A 300 38.20 -37.38 -13.52
#